data_AF-A0A927P7E6-F1
#
_entry.id   AF-A0A927P7E6-F1
#
_cell.length_a   1.000
_cell.length_b   1.000
_cell.length_c   1.000
_cell.angle_alpha   90.00
_cell.angle_beta   90.00
_cell.angle_gamma   90.00
#
_symmetry.space_group_name_H-M   'P 1'
#
loop_
_entity.id
_entity.type
_entity.pdbx_description
1 polymer ?
#
loop_
_entity_poly.entity_id
_entity_poly.type
_entity_poly.pdbx_seq_one_letter_code
_entity_poly.pdbx_strand_id
1 'polypeptide(L)'
;MVVNIAALRVRITIQKNETVVDENANHTSAWTDYYTCWATALANGKSAEESNEAGTTQEADRLDFTIRCSSETETIDSTHYRVVLGDRIYDIVGIDDMGFRHTCRKLHTILTAR
;
A
#
# COMPACT_ATOMS: atom_id res chain seq x y z
N MET A 1 3.96 23.81 3.25
CA MET A 1 4.30 22.46 3.77
C MET A 1 5.10 21.78 2.68
N VAL A 2 6.39 21.58 2.91
CA VAL A 2 7.31 21.02 1.89
C VAL A 2 6.97 19.55 1.69
N VAL A 3 6.46 19.20 0.50
CA VAL A 3 6.44 17.81 0.02
C VAL A 3 7.90 17.47 -0.26
N ASN A 4 8.48 16.60 0.55
CA ASN A 4 9.84 16.11 0.34
C ASN A 4 9.94 15.41 -1.01
N ILE A 5 11.02 15.71 -1.73
CA ILE A 5 11.22 15.54 -3.19
C ILE A 5 11.61 14.09 -3.56
N ALA A 6 11.19 13.09 -2.76
CA ALA A 6 11.40 11.66 -3.03
C ALA A 6 10.09 10.87 -3.16
N ALA A 7 9.00 11.55 -3.54
CA ALA A 7 7.70 10.96 -3.81
C ALA A 7 7.70 10.27 -5.19
N LEU A 8 7.75 8.93 -5.23
CA LEU A 8 7.58 8.19 -6.48
C LEU A 8 6.09 8.00 -6.76
N ARG A 9 5.61 8.58 -7.87
CA ARG A 9 4.23 8.37 -8.34
C ARG A 9 4.14 7.01 -9.02
N VAL A 10 3.55 6.04 -8.33
CA VAL A 10 3.45 4.65 -8.78
C VAL A 10 1.99 4.24 -8.92
N ARG A 11 1.74 3.23 -9.75
CA ARG A 11 0.41 2.62 -9.89
C ARG A 11 0.35 1.40 -8.99
N ILE A 12 -0.59 1.40 -8.06
CA ILE A 12 -0.83 0.28 -7.15
C ILE A 12 -2.19 -0.34 -7.39
N THR A 13 -2.28 -1.63 -7.11
CA THR A 13 -3.53 -2.39 -7.08
C THR A 13 -3.82 -2.82 -5.66
N ILE A 14 -4.93 -2.37 -5.11
CA ILE A 14 -5.43 -2.82 -3.82
C ILE A 14 -6.21 -4.10 -4.07
N GLN A 15 -5.84 -5.15 -3.35
CA GLN A 15 -6.57 -6.42 -3.35
C GLN A 15 -7.29 -6.58 -2.02
N LYS A 16 -8.50 -7.14 -2.07
CA LYS A 16 -9.27 -7.52 -0.89
C LYS A 16 -9.23 -9.03 -0.69
N ASN A 17 -9.14 -9.47 0.55
CA ASN A 17 -9.30 -10.88 0.90
C ASN A 17 -10.79 -11.20 1.00
N GLU A 18 -11.30 -11.99 0.07
CA GLU A 18 -12.68 -12.47 0.07
C GLU A 18 -12.71 -13.94 0.50
N THR A 19 -13.59 -14.25 1.45
CA THR A 19 -13.91 -15.62 1.80
C THR A 19 -14.88 -16.17 0.77
N VAL A 20 -14.37 -17.02 -0.12
CA VAL A 20 -15.21 -17.79 -1.04
C VAL A 20 -15.67 -19.03 -0.29
N VAL A 21 -16.98 -19.12 -0.08
CA VAL A 21 -17.61 -20.31 0.50
C VAL A 21 -17.84 -21.28 -0.64
N ASP A 22 -17.06 -22.34 -0.67
CA ASP A 22 -17.25 -23.42 -1.62
C ASP A 22 -18.50 -24.24 -1.23
N GLU A 23 -19.11 -24.93 -2.20
CA GLU A 23 -20.33 -25.75 -2.02
C GLU A 23 -20.17 -26.84 -0.94
N ASN A 24 -18.92 -27.18 -0.62
CA ASN A 24 -18.52 -28.12 0.44
C ASN A 24 -18.27 -27.47 1.83
N ALA A 25 -18.72 -26.23 2.06
CA ALA A 25 -18.54 -25.49 3.32
C ALA A 25 -17.08 -25.25 3.73
N ASN A 26 -16.16 -25.24 2.77
CA ASN A 26 -14.76 -24.90 3.00
C ASN A 26 -14.60 -23.38 2.80
N HIS A 27 -14.11 -22.67 3.83
CA HIS A 27 -13.78 -21.26 3.71
C HIS A 27 -12.42 -21.12 3.03
N THR A 28 -12.41 -20.77 1.75
CA THR A 28 -11.16 -20.49 1.04
C THR A 28 -10.99 -18.99 0.93
N SER A 29 -9.85 -18.48 1.40
CA SER A 29 -9.48 -17.07 1.25
C SER A 29 -8.86 -16.84 -0.12
N ALA A 30 -9.51 -16.02 -0.95
CA ALA A 30 -9.00 -15.59 -2.25
C ALA A 30 -8.75 -14.07 -2.23
N TRP A 31 -7.65 -13.65 -2.85
CA TRP A 31 -7.35 -12.23 -3.02
C TRP A 31 -7.86 -11.75 -4.38
N THR A 32 -8.80 -10.82 -4.37
CA THR A 32 -9.41 -10.25 -5.58
C THR A 32 -8.96 -8.80 -5.77
N ASP A 33 -8.67 -8.40 -7.00
CA ASP A 33 -8.39 -7.00 -7.34
C ASP A 33 -9.63 -6.13 -7.06
N TYR A 34 -9.47 -5.21 -6.11
CA TYR A 34 -10.54 -4.31 -5.67
C TYR A 34 -10.47 -2.98 -6.39
N TYR A 35 -9.33 -2.29 -6.29
CA TYR A 35 -9.19 -0.93 -6.81
C TYR A 35 -7.77 -0.67 -7.27
N THR A 36 -7.60 -0.09 -8.46
CA THR A 36 -6.29 0.30 -8.98
C THR A 36 -6.20 1.81 -9.07
N CYS A 37 -5.19 2.41 -8.44
CA CYS A 37 -5.02 3.86 -8.44
C CYS A 37 -3.56 4.28 -8.44
N TRP A 38 -3.38 5.59 -8.63
CA TRP A 38 -2.08 6.22 -8.48
C TRP A 38 -1.85 6.55 -7.01
N ALA A 39 -0.74 6.08 -6.48
CA ALA A 39 -0.28 6.38 -5.14
C ALA A 39 1.08 7.05 -5.19
N THR A 40 1.37 7.84 -4.16
CA THR A 40 2.72 8.30 -3.88
C THR A 40 3.36 7.30 -2.94
N ALA A 41 4.36 6.58 -3.42
CA ALA A 41 5.20 5.70 -2.61
C ALA A 41 6.30 6.51 -1.93
N LEU A 42 6.41 6.39 -0.61
CA LEU A 42 7.45 6.99 0.21
C LEU A 42 8.13 5.87 1.02
N ALA A 43 9.42 5.65 0.81
CA ALA A 43 10.18 4.72 1.63
C ALA A 43 10.37 5.32 3.04
N ASN A 44 9.93 4.62 4.08
CA ASN A 44 10.09 5.06 5.45
C ASN A 44 11.40 4.50 6.01
N GLY A 45 12.48 5.25 5.79
CA GLY A 45 13.82 4.96 6.28
C GLY A 45 14.75 6.07 5.84
N LYS A 46 15.17 6.91 6.79
CA LYS A 46 16.23 7.93 6.72
C LYS A 46 16.62 8.42 5.31
N SER A 47 16.25 9.66 5.02
CA SER A 47 16.91 10.59 4.10
C SER A 47 17.57 9.97 2.86
N ALA A 48 16.91 10.17 1.71
CA ALA A 48 17.50 10.09 0.39
C ALA A 48 18.55 11.20 0.17
N GLU A 49 19.58 11.22 1.00
CA GLU A 49 20.87 11.84 0.71
C GLU A 49 21.88 10.70 0.80
N GLU A 50 22.56 10.45 -0.31
CA GLU A 50 23.62 9.45 -0.46
C GLU A 50 23.18 7.98 -0.46
N SER A 51 22.73 7.46 -1.61
CA SER A 51 23.61 6.58 -2.40
C SER A 51 22.89 6.10 -3.66
N ASN A 52 23.36 6.60 -4.80
CA ASN A 52 23.44 5.75 -5.98
C ASN A 52 24.27 4.50 -5.61
N GLU A 53 24.05 3.40 -6.32
CA GLU A 53 24.89 2.17 -6.34
C GLU A 53 24.52 1.07 -5.31
N ALA A 54 23.87 0.02 -5.83
CA ALA A 54 23.93 -1.37 -5.34
C ALA A 54 23.28 -1.78 -4.00
N GLY A 55 22.15 -1.17 -3.58
CA GLY A 55 21.48 -1.48 -2.29
C GLY A 55 19.96 -1.75 -2.31
N THR A 56 19.33 -1.99 -3.46
CA THR A 56 17.86 -1.97 -3.72
C THR A 56 16.96 -2.91 -2.87
N THR A 57 17.47 -3.74 -1.97
CA THR A 57 16.64 -4.80 -1.36
C THR A 57 16.12 -4.48 0.05
N GLN A 58 16.81 -3.67 0.87
CA GLN A 58 16.41 -3.46 2.27
C GLN A 58 15.48 -2.25 2.47
N GLU A 59 15.67 -1.20 1.69
CA GLU A 59 14.90 0.06 1.73
C GLU A 59 13.47 -0.08 1.19
N ALA A 60 13.18 -1.17 0.48
CA ALA A 60 11.87 -1.42 -0.10
C ALA A 60 11.01 -2.44 0.70
N ASP A 61 11.46 -2.80 1.91
CA ASP A 61 10.71 -3.63 2.86
C ASP A 61 9.58 -2.85 3.55
N ARG A 62 9.76 -1.54 3.77
CA ARG A 62 8.74 -0.66 4.35
C ARG A 62 8.44 0.53 3.44
N LEU A 63 7.24 0.55 2.89
CA LEU A 63 6.76 1.58 1.99
C LEU A 63 5.45 2.16 2.49
N ASP A 64 5.41 3.48 2.59
CA ASP A 64 4.20 4.22 2.87
C ASP A 64 3.57 4.66 1.54
N PHE A 65 2.31 4.29 1.30
CA PHE A 65 1.57 4.72 0.13
C PHE A 65 0.58 5.82 0.50
N THR A 66 0.76 7.03 -0.02
CA THR A 66 -0.24 8.09 0.09
C THR A 66 -1.17 8.06 -1.12
N ILE A 67 -2.44 7.79 -0.87
CA ILE A 67 -3.51 7.77 -1.85
C ILE A 67 -4.49 8.92 -1.62
N ARG A 68 -5.19 9.34 -2.66
CA ARG A 68 -6.30 10.29 -2.49
C ARG A 68 -7.45 9.62 -1.77
N CYS A 69 -8.08 10.36 -0.86
CA CYS A 69 -9.29 9.88 -0.22
C CYS A 69 -10.42 9.88 -1.25
N SER A 70 -11.08 8.74 -1.38
CA SER A 70 -12.20 8.46 -2.28
C SER A 70 -13.04 7.38 -1.61
N SER A 71 -14.33 7.30 -1.89
CA SER A 71 -15.24 6.38 -1.17
C SER A 71 -14.82 4.91 -1.23
N GLU A 72 -14.14 4.48 -2.30
CA GLU A 72 -13.55 3.13 -2.39
C GLU A 72 -12.32 2.94 -1.48
N THR A 73 -11.53 3.99 -1.31
CA THR A 73 -10.36 3.97 -0.42
C THR A 73 -10.74 4.15 1.05
N GLU A 74 -11.91 4.74 1.30
CA GLU A 74 -12.45 4.93 2.65
C GLU A 74 -12.74 3.59 3.34
N THR A 75 -13.17 2.59 2.57
CA THR A 75 -13.48 1.24 3.06
C THR A 75 -12.26 0.33 3.22
N ILE A 76 -11.07 0.78 2.84
CA ILE A 76 -9.83 0.01 2.98
C ILE A 76 -9.47 -0.09 4.46
N ASP A 77 -9.09 -1.28 4.90
CA ASP A 77 -8.66 -1.61 6.25
C ASP A 77 -7.33 -2.36 6.22
N SER A 78 -6.56 -2.32 7.31
CA SER A 78 -5.27 -3.02 7.40
C SER A 78 -5.40 -4.56 7.40
N THR A 79 -6.56 -5.10 7.75
CA THR A 79 -6.72 -6.55 8.02
C THR A 79 -7.18 -7.32 6.77
N HIS A 80 -7.99 -6.68 5.93
CA HIS A 80 -8.66 -7.35 4.81
C HIS A 80 -8.10 -6.94 3.45
N TYR A 81 -7.17 -5.99 3.42
CA TYR A 81 -6.65 -5.42 2.19
C TYR A 81 -5.13 -5.46 2.16
N ARG A 82 -4.60 -5.64 0.95
CA ARG A 82 -3.17 -5.59 0.66
C ARG A 82 -2.92 -4.74 -0.58
N VAL A 83 -1.71 -4.21 -0.70
CA VAL A 83 -1.27 -3.39 -1.83
C VAL A 83 -0.33 -4.19 -2.71
N VAL A 84 -0.59 -4.21 -4.00
CA VAL A 84 0.27 -4.85 -5.02
C VAL A 84 0.88 -3.76 -5.88
N LEU A 85 2.21 -3.77 -5.96
CA LEU A 85 3.00 -2.86 -6.78
C LEU A 85 3.86 -3.69 -7.75
N GLY A 86 3.35 -3.88 -8.97
CA GLY A 86 3.99 -4.77 -9.94
C GLY A 86 3.96 -6.21 -9.44
N ASP A 87 5.13 -6.80 -9.18
CA ASP A 87 5.30 -8.17 -8.67
C ASP A 87 5.41 -8.23 -7.14
N ARG A 88 5.35 -7.08 -6.47
CA ARG A 88 5.63 -6.94 -5.04
C ARG A 88 4.33 -6.79 -4.26
N ILE A 89 4.17 -7.61 -3.22
CA ILE A 89 2.97 -7.60 -2.38
C ILE A 89 3.32 -6.99 -1.03
N TYR A 90 2.55 -5.97 -0.66
CA TYR A 90 2.69 -5.21 0.56
C TYR A 90 1.44 -5.39 1.44
N ASP A 91 1.65 -5.85 2.67
CA ASP A 91 0.61 -5.97 3.68
C ASP A 91 0.41 -4.62 4.39
N ILE A 92 -0.83 -4.23 4.64
CA ILE A 92 -1.15 -2.93 5.24
C ILE A 92 -1.10 -3.09 6.76
N VAL A 93 -0.11 -2.49 7.42
CA VAL A 93 0.06 -2.58 8.88
C VAL A 93 -0.63 -1.46 9.64
N GLY A 94 -0.97 -0.39 8.96
CA GLY A 94 -1.62 0.76 9.58
C GLY A 94 -2.07 1.77 8.53
N ILE A 95 -3.07 2.58 8.89
CA ILE A 95 -3.60 3.61 8.02
C ILE A 95 -3.69 4.90 8.82
N ASP A 96 -3.08 5.95 8.29
CA ASP A 96 -3.14 7.29 8.85
C ASP A 96 -4.01 8.16 7.94
N ASP A 97 -5.12 8.64 8.50
CA ASP A 97 -5.97 9.63 7.82
C ASP A 97 -5.31 11.00 7.96
N MET A 98 -4.40 11.31 7.03
CA MET A 98 -3.69 12.59 7.01
C MET A 98 -4.63 13.72 6.61
N GLY A 99 -5.38 14.23 7.58
CA GLY A 99 -5.65 15.66 7.68
C GLY A 99 -7.07 16.06 8.05
N PHE A 100 -7.12 17.21 8.72
CA PHE A 100 -8.25 18.11 9.00
C PHE A 100 -9.20 18.43 7.81
N ARG A 101 -8.99 17.83 6.63
CA ARG A 101 -9.72 18.07 5.37
C ARG A 101 -9.95 16.79 4.53
N HIS A 102 -9.70 15.60 5.07
CA HIS A 102 -9.97 14.28 4.44
C HIS A 102 -9.59 14.17 2.95
N THR A 103 -8.46 14.76 2.53
CA THR A 103 -8.10 14.79 1.10
C THR A 103 -7.18 13.62 0.70
N CYS A 104 -6.44 13.05 1.66
CA CYS A 104 -5.49 11.95 1.41
C CYS A 104 -5.39 11.00 2.61
N ARG A 105 -5.14 9.72 2.31
CA ARG A 105 -4.86 8.66 3.29
C ARG A 105 -3.47 8.10 3.05
N LYS A 106 -2.73 7.88 4.14
CA LYS A 106 -1.43 7.23 4.11
C LYS A 106 -1.58 5.80 4.61
N LEU A 107 -1.19 4.85 3.77
CA LEU A 107 -1.15 3.43 4.10
C LEU A 107 0.28 3.09 4.50
N HIS A 108 0.47 2.68 5.73
CA HIS A 108 1.72 2.08 6.18
C HIS A 108 1.73 0.62 5.76
N THR A 109 2.73 0.23 4.96
CA THR A 109 2.79 -1.13 4.45
C THR A 109 4.17 -1.76 4.60
N ILE A 110 4.18 -3.08 4.72
CA ILE A 110 5.38 -3.89 4.80
C ILE A 110 5.39 -4.90 3.65
N LEU A 111 6.55 -5.14 3.04
CA LEU A 111 6.71 -6.13 1.99
C LEU A 111 6.50 -7.52 2.60
N THR A 112 5.56 -8.27 2.05
CA THR A 112 5.25 -9.63 2.50
C THR A 112 5.73 -10.67 1.51
N ALA A 113 5.69 -10.35 0.21
CA ALA A 113 6.13 -11.26 -0.86
C ALA A 113 6.74 -10.51 -2.05
N ARG A 114 7.66 -11.20 -2.74
CA ARG A 114 8.40 -10.78 -3.93
C ARG A 114 8.60 -11.96 -4.87
#